data_AF-A0A497SCT0-F1
#
_entry.id   AF-A0A497SCT0-F1
#
_cell.length_a   1.000
_cell.length_b   1.000
_cell.length_c   1.000
_cell.angle_alpha   90.00
_cell.angle_beta   90.00
_cell.angle_gamma   90.00
#
_symmetry.space_group_name_H-M   'P 1'
#
loop_
_entity.id
_entity.type
_entity.pdbx_description
1 polymer ?
#
loop_
_entity_poly.entity_id
_entity_poly.type
_entity_poly.pdbx_seq_one_letter_code
_entity_poly.pdbx_strand_id
1 'polypeptide(L)'
;MKTTKIFGKAIPTFAIAIVLLGSIGVAVLLNSYGTITSTSNVEQSVLVDGGTAPITYSFDAIAGNTYTDGEHTLKNQADVSAGVVVTTTRTGESADEMDTKYTGIIYLSQKDENWNPITDMEDRIEVEYTIVGEEFDAVVTNNAIDGYTLIYYADHEDRFNNPAKAILIDDVVGNLPYDTDKNRDGVGLYDYCESDGYKMCNGAKIWYVPTGAINSDGSLDWSQMADFYYETELIQYNADGNLILYPDMELEFNITNTFDVASVPGEYTVTTNIIPQTV
;
A
#
# COMPACT_ATOMS: atom_id res chain seq x y z
N MET A 1 -86.40 1.84 -6.99
CA MET A 1 -85.17 1.52 -6.24
C MET A 1 -84.89 2.66 -5.26
N LYS A 2 -84.74 2.38 -3.96
CA LYS A 2 -84.39 3.43 -2.98
C LYS A 2 -82.90 3.79 -3.15
N THR A 3 -82.61 5.09 -3.16
CA THR A 3 -81.27 5.65 -3.26
C THR A 3 -81.02 6.52 -2.04
N THR A 4 -79.78 6.55 -1.56
CA THR A 4 -79.35 7.39 -0.43
C THR A 4 -78.35 8.41 -0.96
N LYS A 5 -78.49 9.69 -0.60
CA LYS A 5 -77.54 10.72 -1.00
C LYS A 5 -76.40 10.78 0.02
N ILE A 6 -75.19 10.48 -0.42
CA ILE A 6 -73.96 10.71 0.33
C ILE A 6 -73.11 11.66 -0.51
N PHE A 7 -72.66 12.77 0.09
CA PHE A 7 -71.92 13.86 -0.60
C PHE A 7 -72.60 14.38 -1.88
N GLY A 8 -73.91 14.56 -1.84
CA GLY A 8 -74.69 15.16 -2.93
C GLY A 8 -74.94 14.25 -4.14
N LYS A 9 -74.33 13.06 -4.22
CA LYS A 9 -74.60 12.08 -5.28
C LYS A 9 -75.54 10.98 -4.78
N ALA A 10 -76.52 10.61 -5.62
CA ALA A 10 -77.48 9.56 -5.29
C ALA A 10 -76.87 8.18 -5.58
N ILE A 11 -76.59 7.43 -4.51
CA ILE A 11 -76.01 6.09 -4.61
C ILE A 11 -77.12 5.06 -4.32
N PRO A 12 -77.23 3.96 -5.10
CA PRO A 12 -78.16 2.88 -4.81
C PRO A 12 -77.90 2.27 -3.43
N THR A 13 -78.90 2.21 -2.57
CA THR A 13 -78.73 1.83 -1.15
C THR A 13 -78.12 0.42 -0.96
N PHE A 14 -78.25 -0.46 -1.95
CA PHE A 14 -77.62 -1.79 -1.97
C PHE A 14 -76.08 -1.75 -2.02
N ALA A 15 -75.48 -0.75 -2.67
CA ALA A 15 -74.02 -0.66 -2.79
C ALA A 15 -73.32 -0.34 -1.46
N ILE A 16 -74.00 0.39 -0.57
CA ILE A 16 -73.49 0.72 0.77
C ILE A 16 -73.56 -0.51 1.69
N ALA A 17 -74.54 -1.39 1.50
CA ALA A 17 -74.66 -2.64 2.26
C ALA A 17 -73.54 -3.65 1.93
N ILE A 18 -72.97 -3.63 0.72
CA ILE A 18 -71.83 -4.48 0.35
C ILE A 18 -70.53 -4.00 1.02
N VAL A 19 -70.34 -2.69 1.18
CA VAL A 19 -69.16 -2.14 1.86
C VAL A 19 -69.20 -2.38 3.38
N LEU A 20 -70.40 -2.43 3.98
CA LEU A 20 -70.59 -2.70 5.41
C LEU A 20 -70.60 -4.19 5.79
N LEU A 21 -70.75 -5.10 4.81
CA LEU A 21 -70.65 -6.56 5.02
C LEU A 21 -69.30 -7.15 4.62
N GLY A 22 -68.38 -6.34 4.08
CA GLY A 22 -66.98 -6.71 3.80
C GLY A 22 -65.98 -6.33 4.91
N SER A 23 -66.45 -5.79 6.05
CA SER A 23 -65.61 -5.33 7.16
C SER A 23 -65.54 -6.28 8.36
N ILE A 24 -65.97 -7.53 8.20
CA ILE A 24 -65.72 -8.59 9.19
C ILE A 24 -65.26 -9.84 8.43
N GLY A 25 -63.95 -10.06 8.42
CA GLY A 25 -63.39 -11.38 8.12
C GLY A 25 -62.55 -11.54 6.86
N VAL A 26 -61.69 -10.57 6.50
CA VAL A 26 -60.39 -10.89 5.90
C VAL A 26 -59.34 -9.91 6.42
N ALA A 27 -59.06 -9.99 7.73
CA ALA A 27 -57.71 -9.71 8.20
C ALA A 27 -56.82 -10.91 7.82
N VAL A 28 -56.69 -11.18 6.51
CA VAL A 28 -55.42 -11.69 6.03
C VAL A 28 -54.53 -10.48 6.15
N LEU A 29 -53.77 -10.42 7.24
CA LEU A 29 -52.55 -9.62 7.26
C LEU A 29 -51.89 -9.82 5.89
N LEU A 30 -51.62 -8.75 5.16
CA LEU A 30 -50.55 -8.77 4.16
C LEU A 30 -49.24 -9.06 4.92
N ASN A 31 -49.03 -10.31 5.33
CA ASN A 31 -47.82 -10.81 5.98
C ASN A 31 -46.80 -11.22 4.90
N SER A 32 -46.61 -10.37 3.90
CA SER A 32 -45.44 -10.42 3.03
C SER A 32 -45.38 -9.14 2.19
N TYR A 33 -44.76 -8.10 2.75
CA TYR A 33 -43.87 -7.31 1.91
C TYR A 33 -42.65 -8.20 1.72
N GLY A 34 -42.45 -8.74 0.51
CA GLY A 34 -41.47 -9.79 0.25
C GLY A 34 -40.11 -9.52 0.91
N THR A 35 -39.59 -10.50 1.64
CA THR A 35 -38.25 -10.43 2.22
C THR A 35 -37.24 -10.79 1.14
N ILE A 36 -36.40 -9.83 0.75
CA ILE A 36 -35.20 -10.11 -0.04
C ILE A 36 -34.09 -10.42 0.97
N THR A 37 -33.73 -11.69 1.07
CA THR A 37 -32.57 -12.12 1.85
C THR A 37 -31.39 -12.28 0.91
N SER A 38 -30.34 -11.50 1.11
CA SER A 38 -29.02 -11.74 0.52
C SER A 38 -28.11 -12.35 1.58
N THR A 39 -27.26 -13.28 1.17
CA THR A 39 -26.16 -13.81 1.99
C THR A 39 -24.89 -13.65 1.18
N SER A 40 -23.88 -13.07 1.79
CA SER A 40 -22.58 -12.83 1.17
C SER A 40 -21.50 -13.38 2.09
N ASN A 41 -20.54 -14.09 1.53
CA ASN A 41 -19.31 -14.45 2.22
C ASN A 41 -18.27 -13.35 1.91
N VAL A 42 -17.59 -12.88 2.95
CA VAL A 42 -16.56 -11.83 2.83
C VAL A 42 -15.23 -12.45 3.27
N GLU A 43 -14.20 -12.27 2.46
CA GLU A 43 -12.83 -12.70 2.73
C GLU A 43 -11.94 -11.48 2.99
N GLN A 44 -10.77 -11.69 3.60
CA GLN A 44 -9.83 -10.60 3.86
C GLN A 44 -9.18 -10.16 2.53
N SER A 45 -9.14 -8.86 2.27
CA SER A 45 -8.54 -8.31 1.04
C SER A 45 -7.01 -8.36 1.01
N VAL A 46 -6.37 -8.34 2.17
CA VAL A 46 -4.91 -8.36 2.28
C VAL A 46 -4.47 -9.71 2.81
N LEU A 47 -3.55 -10.34 2.08
CA LEU A 47 -2.93 -11.61 2.45
C LEU A 47 -1.46 -11.40 2.77
N VAL A 48 -0.97 -12.16 3.74
CA VAL A 48 0.44 -12.30 4.12
C VAL A 48 0.85 -13.71 3.77
N ASP A 49 1.83 -13.89 2.89
CA ASP A 49 2.28 -15.21 2.42
C ASP A 49 1.13 -16.10 1.92
N GLY A 50 0.13 -15.47 1.27
CA GLY A 50 -1.09 -16.12 0.77
C GLY A 50 -2.13 -16.47 1.84
N GLY A 51 -1.94 -16.10 3.10
CA GLY A 51 -2.85 -16.35 4.22
C GLY A 51 -3.20 -15.10 5.02
N THR A 52 -3.86 -15.28 6.17
CA THR A 52 -4.21 -14.19 7.12
C THR A 52 -3.56 -14.36 8.48
N ALA A 53 -2.71 -15.37 8.63
CA ALA A 53 -2.01 -15.63 9.87
C ALA A 53 -0.89 -14.59 10.08
N PRO A 54 -0.63 -14.15 11.31
CA PRO A 54 0.57 -13.39 11.63
C PRO A 54 1.84 -14.18 11.28
N ILE A 55 2.89 -13.47 10.90
CA ILE A 55 4.22 -14.05 10.79
C ILE A 55 4.77 -14.21 12.20
N THR A 56 5.15 -15.44 12.58
CA THR A 56 5.71 -15.75 13.90
C THR A 56 6.92 -16.65 13.75
N TYR A 57 8.03 -16.23 14.33
CA TYR A 57 9.26 -17.00 14.36
C TYR A 57 9.98 -16.79 15.69
N SER A 58 10.93 -17.68 15.97
CA SER A 58 11.75 -17.65 17.17
C SER A 58 13.17 -18.03 16.80
N PHE A 59 14.13 -17.46 17.50
CA PHE A 59 15.54 -17.71 17.28
C PHE A 59 16.27 -17.80 18.62
N ASP A 60 17.33 -18.60 18.62
CA ASP A 60 18.33 -18.58 19.69
C ASP A 60 19.31 -17.44 19.36
N ALA A 61 19.03 -16.25 19.89
CA ALA A 61 19.83 -15.07 19.62
C ALA A 61 21.08 -14.99 20.51
N ILE A 62 22.15 -14.50 19.90
CA ILE A 62 23.34 -13.98 20.58
C ILE A 62 23.18 -12.45 20.57
N ALA A 63 23.22 -11.84 21.74
CA ALA A 63 23.17 -10.38 21.89
C ALA A 63 24.21 -9.68 21.00
N GLY A 64 23.84 -8.56 20.40
CA GLY A 64 24.67 -7.82 19.44
C GLY A 64 24.62 -8.32 18.00
N ASN A 65 23.97 -9.46 17.72
CA ASN A 65 23.80 -9.95 16.35
C ASN A 65 22.50 -9.44 15.70
N THR A 66 22.50 -9.48 14.37
CA THR A 66 21.34 -9.24 13.52
C THR A 66 20.85 -10.56 12.93
N TYR A 67 19.53 -10.74 12.91
CA TYR A 67 18.84 -11.92 12.41
C TYR A 67 17.74 -11.49 11.45
N THR A 68 17.76 -12.02 10.23
CA THR A 68 16.74 -11.75 9.21
C THR A 68 15.86 -12.99 9.07
N ASP A 69 14.56 -12.83 9.29
CA ASP A 69 13.56 -13.77 8.78
C ASP A 69 13.30 -13.43 7.31
N GLY A 70 13.16 -14.48 6.49
CA GLY A 70 13.31 -14.42 5.04
C GLY A 70 12.27 -13.56 4.30
N GLU A 71 12.11 -13.85 3.02
CA GLU A 71 11.21 -13.10 2.14
C GLU A 71 9.74 -13.43 2.43
N HIS A 72 8.97 -12.39 2.69
CA HIS A 72 7.52 -12.41 2.89
C HIS A 72 6.83 -11.58 1.82
N THR A 73 5.54 -11.84 1.62
CA THR A 73 4.71 -11.13 0.64
C THR A 73 3.47 -10.53 1.29
N LEU A 74 3.17 -9.27 0.98
CA LEU A 74 1.88 -8.64 1.22
C LEU A 74 1.15 -8.47 -0.11
N LYS A 75 -0.06 -9.03 -0.22
CA LYS A 75 -0.86 -8.93 -1.44
C LYS A 75 -2.24 -8.38 -1.16
N ASN A 76 -2.64 -7.35 -1.90
CA ASN A 76 -4.05 -6.93 -1.94
C ASN A 76 -4.76 -7.62 -3.11
N GLN A 77 -5.72 -8.50 -2.81
CA GLN A 77 -6.52 -9.22 -3.80
C GLN A 77 -7.87 -8.54 -4.11
N ALA A 78 -8.11 -7.35 -3.57
CA ALA A 78 -9.31 -6.58 -3.86
C ALA A 78 -9.08 -5.57 -4.99
N ASP A 79 -10.14 -5.28 -5.75
CA ASP A 79 -10.16 -4.26 -6.81
C ASP A 79 -10.09 -2.81 -6.29
N VAL A 80 -9.88 -2.62 -4.98
CA VAL A 80 -9.79 -1.31 -4.32
C VAL A 80 -8.58 -1.29 -3.39
N SER A 81 -7.96 -0.12 -3.23
CA SER A 81 -6.82 0.04 -2.33
C SER A 81 -7.18 -0.27 -0.88
N ALA A 82 -6.24 -0.84 -0.13
CA ALA A 82 -6.36 -1.15 1.28
C ALA A 82 -5.22 -0.50 2.09
N GLY A 83 -5.56 0.14 3.21
CA GLY A 83 -4.56 0.56 4.19
C GLY A 83 -4.07 -0.66 4.96
N VAL A 84 -2.81 -0.67 5.37
CA VAL A 84 -2.21 -1.77 6.13
C VAL A 84 -1.32 -1.22 7.22
N VAL A 85 -1.58 -1.61 8.46
CA VAL A 85 -0.70 -1.31 9.59
C VAL A 85 0.17 -2.52 9.88
N VAL A 86 1.48 -2.29 9.96
CA VAL A 86 2.44 -3.30 10.40
C VAL A 86 2.74 -3.08 11.88
N THR A 87 2.48 -4.08 12.72
CA THR A 87 2.76 -4.00 14.15
C THR A 87 3.55 -5.21 14.63
N THR A 88 4.50 -4.99 15.53
CA THR A 88 5.35 -6.05 16.09
C THR A 88 5.02 -6.23 17.57
N THR A 89 4.80 -7.47 17.98
CA THR A 89 4.87 -7.84 19.40
C THR A 89 6.04 -8.78 19.62
N ARG A 90 6.71 -8.60 20.75
CA ARG A 90 7.95 -9.31 21.07
C ARG A 90 7.84 -9.89 22.47
N THR A 91 8.38 -11.08 22.68
CA THR A 91 8.45 -11.70 24.01
C THR A 91 9.85 -12.22 24.28
N GLY A 92 10.33 -12.02 25.51
CA GLY A 92 11.68 -12.34 25.97
C GLY A 92 12.09 -11.43 27.15
N GLU A 93 13.16 -11.77 27.88
CA GLU A 93 13.57 -11.03 29.09
C GLU A 93 14.04 -9.59 28.79
N SER A 94 14.56 -9.32 27.58
CA SER A 94 14.96 -8.00 27.08
C SER A 94 14.35 -7.66 25.71
N ALA A 95 13.09 -8.04 25.46
CA ALA A 95 12.48 -7.89 24.13
C ALA A 95 12.38 -6.44 23.62
N ASP A 96 12.40 -5.46 24.53
CA ASP A 96 12.39 -4.02 24.21
C ASP A 96 13.75 -3.51 23.71
N GLU A 97 14.83 -4.26 23.91
CA GLU A 97 16.19 -3.94 23.44
C GLU A 97 16.48 -4.48 22.03
N MET A 98 15.49 -5.11 21.41
CA MET A 98 15.54 -5.55 20.02
C MET A 98 15.01 -4.43 19.12
N ASP A 99 15.71 -4.11 18.03
CA ASP A 99 15.17 -3.30 16.95
C ASP A 99 14.60 -4.21 15.86
N THR A 100 13.47 -3.87 15.25
CA THR A 100 12.85 -4.65 14.16
C THR A 100 12.61 -3.72 12.99
N LYS A 101 13.26 -4.03 11.87
CA LYS A 101 13.10 -3.32 10.60
C LYS A 101 12.35 -4.19 9.60
N TYR A 102 11.54 -3.53 8.79
CA TYR A 102 10.83 -4.13 7.66
C TYR A 102 11.42 -3.55 6.39
N THR A 103 12.08 -4.39 5.59
CA THR A 103 12.79 -3.93 4.40
C THR A 103 12.21 -4.53 3.14
N GLY A 104 11.97 -3.71 2.12
CA GLY A 104 11.62 -4.13 0.77
C GLY A 104 12.87 -4.14 -0.10
N ILE A 105 12.77 -4.81 -1.25
CA ILE A 105 13.80 -4.81 -2.27
C ILE A 105 13.25 -4.14 -3.52
N ILE A 106 14.05 -3.26 -4.11
CA ILE A 106 13.78 -2.72 -5.44
C ILE A 106 15.01 -2.89 -6.33
N TYR A 107 14.74 -3.07 -7.63
CA TYR A 107 15.77 -3.10 -8.64
C TYR A 107 15.79 -1.80 -9.44
N LEU A 108 16.99 -1.31 -9.73
CA LEU A 108 17.22 -0.17 -10.60
C LEU A 108 17.88 -0.62 -11.90
N SER A 109 17.48 0.01 -13.00
CA SER A 109 17.93 -0.29 -14.37
C SER A 109 18.27 0.97 -15.13
N GLN A 110 19.27 0.91 -16.00
CA GLN A 110 19.45 1.96 -17.00
C GLN A 110 18.33 1.87 -18.04
N LYS A 111 18.00 3.01 -18.65
CA LYS A 111 16.93 3.11 -19.65
C LYS A 111 17.47 3.68 -20.97
N ASP A 112 16.91 3.23 -22.09
CA ASP A 112 17.20 3.79 -23.42
C ASP A 112 16.49 5.13 -23.67
N GLU A 113 16.67 5.70 -24.87
CA GLU A 113 16.01 6.94 -25.29
C GLU A 113 14.46 6.86 -25.33
N ASN A 114 13.91 5.64 -25.33
CA ASN A 114 12.49 5.34 -25.31
C ASN A 114 11.99 4.92 -23.91
N TRP A 115 12.83 5.06 -22.87
CA TRP A 115 12.53 4.67 -21.49
C TRP A 115 12.37 3.16 -21.24
N ASN A 116 12.87 2.32 -22.15
CA ASN A 116 12.89 0.88 -21.93
C ASN A 116 14.11 0.49 -21.08
N PRO A 117 13.97 -0.41 -20.11
CA PRO A 117 15.11 -0.98 -19.39
C PRO A 117 16.08 -1.66 -20.36
N ILE A 118 17.37 -1.36 -20.23
CA ILE A 118 18.44 -1.95 -21.09
C ILE A 118 19.46 -2.80 -20.32
N THR A 119 19.39 -2.81 -18.99
CA THR A 119 20.22 -3.69 -18.16
C THR A 119 19.55 -5.05 -17.99
N ASP A 120 20.31 -6.10 -18.25
CA ASP A 120 19.92 -7.48 -17.93
C ASP A 120 19.68 -7.61 -16.41
N MET A 121 18.87 -8.60 -16.00
CA MET A 121 18.51 -8.76 -14.57
C MET A 121 19.73 -8.90 -13.66
N GLU A 122 20.80 -9.54 -14.14
CA GLU A 122 22.04 -9.75 -13.37
C GLU A 122 22.85 -8.45 -13.14
N ASP A 123 22.65 -7.43 -14.00
CA ASP A 123 23.36 -6.16 -13.97
C ASP A 123 22.54 -5.03 -13.30
N ARG A 124 21.36 -5.35 -12.75
CA ARG A 124 20.55 -4.37 -12.03
C ARG A 124 21.20 -3.99 -10.71
N ILE A 125 20.99 -2.75 -10.29
CA ILE A 125 21.34 -2.31 -8.94
C ILE A 125 20.23 -2.81 -8.03
N GLU A 126 20.59 -3.53 -6.97
CA GLU A 126 19.65 -3.96 -5.94
C GLU A 126 19.72 -2.97 -4.79
N VAL A 127 18.55 -2.49 -4.36
CA VAL A 127 18.41 -1.57 -3.24
C VAL A 127 17.48 -2.19 -2.22
N GLU A 128 17.98 -2.37 -1.00
CA GLU A 128 17.15 -2.66 0.15
C GLU A 128 16.68 -1.33 0.76
N TYR A 129 15.40 -1.20 1.08
CA TYR A 129 14.84 0.02 1.65
C TYR A 129 13.83 -0.28 2.77
N THR A 130 13.72 0.61 3.75
CA THR A 130 12.73 0.48 4.82
C THR A 130 11.33 0.79 4.27
N ILE A 131 10.36 -0.11 4.49
CA ILE A 131 8.97 0.10 4.02
C ILE A 131 8.13 0.85 5.06
N VAL A 132 8.44 0.72 6.34
CA VAL A 132 7.78 1.40 7.46
C VAL A 132 8.74 1.62 8.63
N GLY A 133 8.55 2.69 9.38
CA GLY A 133 9.36 3.02 10.56
C GLY A 133 9.66 4.52 10.63
N GLU A 134 10.14 5.04 11.76
CA GLU A 134 10.31 6.50 11.94
C GLU A 134 11.33 7.13 10.98
N GLU A 135 12.30 6.33 10.52
CA GLU A 135 13.38 6.74 9.62
C GLU A 135 13.30 5.95 8.30
N PHE A 136 13.51 6.67 7.20
CA PHE A 136 13.65 6.05 5.89
C PHE A 136 15.13 5.75 5.66
N ASP A 137 15.44 4.48 5.45
CA ASP A 137 16.78 4.01 5.12
C ASP A 137 16.72 3.26 3.80
N ALA A 138 17.72 3.46 2.94
CA ALA A 138 17.85 2.72 1.70
C ALA A 138 19.32 2.57 1.33
N VAL A 139 19.72 1.35 1.00
CA VAL A 139 21.11 0.98 0.76
C VAL A 139 21.23 0.10 -0.48
N VAL A 140 22.27 0.33 -1.27
CA VAL A 140 22.61 -0.55 -2.39
C VAL A 140 23.24 -1.83 -1.84
N THR A 141 22.57 -2.97 -2.02
CA THR A 141 23.00 -4.28 -1.53
C THR A 141 23.80 -5.07 -2.56
N ASN A 142 23.57 -4.81 -3.86
CA ASN A 142 24.25 -5.48 -4.95
C ASN A 142 24.63 -4.51 -6.09
N ASN A 143 25.72 -4.83 -6.79
CA ASN A 143 26.23 -4.07 -7.93
C ASN A 143 26.53 -2.59 -7.64
N ALA A 144 26.96 -2.25 -6.41
CA ALA A 144 27.34 -0.89 -6.05
C ALA A 144 28.48 -0.35 -6.95
N ILE A 145 28.31 0.88 -7.42
CA ILE A 145 29.26 1.57 -8.30
C ILE A 145 29.92 2.71 -7.53
N ASP A 146 31.25 2.81 -7.58
CA ASP A 146 31.99 3.91 -6.96
C ASP A 146 31.67 5.25 -7.65
N GLY A 147 31.56 6.32 -6.85
CA GLY A 147 31.20 7.65 -7.33
C GLY A 147 29.72 7.83 -7.72
N TYR A 148 28.85 6.93 -7.28
CA TYR A 148 27.41 7.04 -7.41
C TYR A 148 26.74 7.32 -6.07
N THR A 149 25.51 7.81 -6.11
CA THR A 149 24.72 8.18 -4.93
C THR A 149 23.27 7.81 -5.14
N LEU A 150 22.67 7.23 -4.11
CA LEU A 150 21.24 6.95 -4.06
C LEU A 150 20.50 8.24 -3.73
N ILE A 151 19.43 8.52 -4.45
CA ILE A 151 18.62 9.72 -4.27
C ILE A 151 17.14 9.37 -4.28
N TYR A 152 16.37 10.11 -3.50
CA TYR A 152 14.94 10.25 -3.71
C TYR A 152 14.71 11.36 -4.74
N TYR A 153 13.99 11.03 -5.82
CA TYR A 153 13.72 11.97 -6.90
C TYR A 153 12.24 12.37 -6.89
N ALA A 154 11.94 13.53 -6.31
CA ALA A 154 10.60 14.08 -6.27
C ALA A 154 10.29 14.85 -7.57
N ASP A 155 9.46 14.27 -8.45
CA ASP A 155 8.92 15.03 -9.59
C ASP A 155 7.84 15.99 -9.06
N HIS A 156 7.85 17.25 -9.48
CA HIS A 156 6.83 18.23 -9.09
C HIS A 156 5.76 18.30 -10.18
N GLU A 157 4.48 18.47 -9.80
CA GLU A 157 3.37 18.71 -10.75
C GLU A 157 3.69 19.79 -11.80
N ASP A 158 4.41 20.84 -11.40
CA ASP A 158 4.88 21.95 -12.24
C ASP A 158 6.39 21.87 -12.53
N ARG A 159 6.90 20.70 -12.94
CA ARG A 159 8.32 20.46 -13.24
C ARG A 159 8.96 21.44 -14.25
N PHE A 160 8.15 22.19 -14.99
CA PHE A 160 8.63 23.22 -15.92
C PHE A 160 8.90 24.57 -15.25
N ASN A 161 8.25 24.88 -14.12
CA ASN A 161 8.49 26.10 -13.34
C ASN A 161 9.19 25.84 -12.00
N ASN A 162 9.07 24.62 -11.44
CA ASN A 162 9.79 24.16 -10.27
C ASN A 162 10.46 22.82 -10.60
N PRO A 163 11.71 22.83 -11.11
CA PRO A 163 12.37 21.60 -11.52
C PRO A 163 12.48 20.66 -10.34
N ALA A 164 12.19 19.39 -10.60
CA ALA A 164 12.41 18.29 -9.67
C ALA A 164 13.84 18.31 -9.12
N LYS A 165 13.98 17.90 -7.85
CA LYS A 165 15.26 17.92 -7.14
C LYS A 165 15.60 16.53 -6.63
N ALA A 166 16.87 16.19 -6.77
CA ALA A 166 17.47 15.08 -6.06
C ALA A 166 17.58 15.44 -4.58
N ILE A 167 17.01 14.59 -3.74
CA ILE A 167 17.17 14.61 -2.29
C ILE A 167 18.05 13.41 -1.95
N LEU A 168 19.14 13.63 -1.23
CA LEU A 168 19.97 12.51 -0.75
C LEU A 168 19.15 11.67 0.22
N ILE A 169 19.33 10.35 0.19
CA ILE A 169 18.56 9.44 1.05
C ILE A 169 18.74 9.80 2.53
N ASP A 170 19.96 10.12 2.95
CA ASP A 170 20.28 10.55 4.32
C ASP A 170 19.59 11.86 4.74
N ASP A 171 19.11 12.66 3.78
CA ASP A 171 18.40 13.92 4.02
C ASP A 171 16.86 13.75 3.99
N VAL A 172 16.35 12.55 3.73
CA VAL A 172 14.91 12.26 3.75
C VAL A 172 14.40 12.30 5.19
N VAL A 173 13.33 13.06 5.43
CA VAL A 173 12.68 13.16 6.74
C VAL A 173 11.17 12.95 6.58
N GLY A 174 10.61 12.03 7.38
CA GLY A 174 9.18 11.70 7.35
C GLY A 174 8.76 10.95 6.08
N ASN A 175 7.46 10.83 5.85
CA ASN A 175 6.87 10.12 4.69
C ASN A 175 7.47 10.61 3.37
N LEU A 176 7.73 9.70 2.43
CA LEU A 176 8.18 10.05 1.08
C LEU A 176 6.98 10.66 0.31
N PRO A 177 6.98 11.98 0.05
CA PRO A 177 5.79 12.65 -0.48
C PRO A 177 5.64 12.37 -1.98
N TYR A 178 4.72 11.49 -2.37
CA TYR A 178 4.34 11.33 -3.78
C TYR A 178 3.04 12.08 -4.13
N ASP A 179 2.35 12.66 -3.14
CA ASP A 179 1.06 13.35 -3.33
C ASP A 179 1.13 14.59 -4.23
N THR A 180 2.32 15.21 -4.32
CA THR A 180 2.60 16.33 -5.23
C THR A 180 3.38 15.91 -6.47
N ASP A 181 3.56 14.60 -6.65
CA ASP A 181 4.10 14.02 -7.87
C ASP A 181 2.99 13.99 -8.92
N LYS A 182 3.33 14.40 -10.13
CA LYS A 182 2.44 14.39 -11.30
C LYS A 182 1.94 12.98 -11.65
N ASN A 183 2.57 11.94 -11.11
CA ASN A 183 2.25 10.54 -11.37
C ASN A 183 1.10 10.02 -10.48
N ARG A 184 0.35 10.92 -9.83
CA ARG A 184 -0.78 10.55 -8.99
C ARG A 184 -1.96 9.96 -9.79
N ASP A 185 -2.57 8.94 -9.20
CA ASP A 185 -3.83 8.29 -9.59
C ASP A 185 -4.79 9.18 -10.40
N GLY A 186 -4.91 8.89 -11.71
CA GLY A 186 -6.02 9.34 -12.55
C GLY A 186 -6.09 10.84 -12.89
N VAL A 187 -5.08 11.64 -12.57
CA VAL A 187 -5.07 13.09 -12.85
C VAL A 187 -3.78 13.52 -13.55
N GLY A 188 -3.40 12.86 -14.64
CA GLY A 188 -2.17 13.19 -15.36
C GLY A 188 -2.09 12.60 -16.76
N LEU A 189 -1.11 13.07 -17.54
CA LEU A 189 -0.73 12.51 -18.84
C LEU A 189 0.10 11.21 -18.72
N TYR A 190 0.46 10.83 -17.50
CA TYR A 190 1.33 9.69 -17.19
C TYR A 190 0.69 8.88 -16.07
N ASP A 191 -0.16 7.93 -16.44
CA ASP A 191 -0.64 6.90 -15.53
C ASP A 191 0.33 5.71 -15.62
N TYR A 192 1.13 5.51 -14.57
CA TYR A 192 2.10 4.41 -14.53
C TYR A 192 1.40 3.05 -14.45
N CYS A 193 0.13 3.01 -14.01
CA CYS A 193 -0.67 1.80 -13.93
C CYS A 193 -1.20 1.38 -15.31
N GLU A 194 -1.34 2.33 -16.25
CA GLU A 194 -1.66 2.04 -17.65
C GLU A 194 -0.41 1.71 -18.49
N SER A 195 0.79 2.01 -17.97
CA SER A 195 2.04 1.61 -18.61
C SER A 195 2.39 0.17 -18.19
N ASP A 196 2.52 -0.74 -19.16
CA ASP A 196 2.66 -2.21 -18.98
C ASP A 196 3.91 -2.69 -18.18
N GLY A 197 4.58 -1.84 -17.40
CA GLY A 197 5.89 -2.13 -16.79
C GLY A 197 5.96 -2.18 -15.26
N TYR A 198 5.07 -1.48 -14.54
CA TYR A 198 5.20 -1.30 -13.09
C TYR A 198 4.19 -2.18 -12.34
N LYS A 199 4.66 -3.12 -11.51
CA LYS A 199 3.78 -3.83 -10.55
C LYS A 199 3.25 -2.87 -9.48
N MET A 200 4.11 -1.97 -9.03
CA MET A 200 3.77 -0.85 -8.15
C MET A 200 3.87 0.44 -8.94
N CYS A 201 2.73 0.93 -9.41
CA CYS A 201 2.62 2.13 -10.24
C CYS A 201 2.35 3.42 -9.45
N ASN A 202 2.21 3.31 -8.12
CA ASN A 202 2.01 4.44 -7.22
C ASN A 202 3.05 4.40 -6.09
N GLY A 203 3.74 5.51 -5.87
CA GLY A 203 4.77 5.61 -4.84
C GLY A 203 5.89 6.60 -5.17
N ALA A 204 6.96 6.51 -4.41
CA ALA A 204 8.15 7.34 -4.57
C ALA A 204 9.18 6.70 -5.51
N LYS A 205 10.04 7.56 -6.10
CA LYS A 205 11.12 7.16 -7.00
C LYS A 205 12.45 7.21 -6.28
N ILE A 206 13.20 6.12 -6.34
CA ILE A 206 14.60 6.08 -5.92
C ILE A 206 15.46 5.87 -7.15
N TRP A 207 16.47 6.72 -7.35
CA TRP A 207 17.44 6.59 -8.43
C TRP A 207 18.85 6.43 -7.88
N TYR A 208 19.71 5.78 -8.65
CA TYR A 208 21.14 5.69 -8.36
C TYR A 208 21.91 6.36 -9.49
N VAL A 209 22.51 7.52 -9.18
CA VAL A 209 23.06 8.44 -10.18
C VAL A 209 24.54 8.72 -9.89
N PRO A 210 25.37 9.08 -10.90
CA PRO A 210 26.70 9.59 -10.64
C PRO A 210 26.64 10.80 -9.70
N THR A 211 27.44 10.82 -8.64
CA THR A 211 27.44 11.95 -7.67
C THR A 211 27.73 13.28 -8.37
N GLY A 212 28.58 13.26 -9.41
CA GLY A 212 28.91 14.43 -10.23
C GLY A 212 27.77 14.94 -11.12
N ALA A 213 26.68 14.18 -11.27
CA ALA A 213 25.48 14.60 -11.99
C ALA A 213 24.52 15.43 -11.11
N ILE A 214 24.76 15.50 -9.79
CA ILE A 214 23.95 16.31 -8.87
C ILE A 214 24.55 17.71 -8.77
N ASN A 215 23.84 18.71 -9.29
CA ASN A 215 24.25 20.11 -9.19
C ASN A 215 24.11 20.63 -7.76
N SER A 216 24.78 21.74 -7.45
CA SER A 216 24.77 22.34 -6.11
C SER A 216 23.38 22.79 -5.61
N ASP A 217 22.40 22.92 -6.51
CA ASP A 217 21.01 23.28 -6.20
C ASP A 217 20.06 22.07 -6.09
N GLY A 218 20.60 20.85 -6.22
CA GLY A 218 19.87 19.57 -6.22
C GLY A 218 19.30 19.18 -7.59
N SER A 219 19.45 20.00 -8.63
CA SER A 219 19.04 19.60 -9.98
C SER A 219 19.99 18.54 -10.56
N LEU A 220 19.48 17.70 -11.46
CA LEU A 220 20.28 16.70 -12.15
C LEU A 220 20.82 17.20 -13.50
N ASP A 221 22.07 16.87 -13.80
CA ASP A 221 22.67 17.03 -15.13
C ASP A 221 22.16 15.94 -16.07
N TRP A 222 21.08 16.26 -16.79
CA TRP A 222 20.46 15.38 -17.76
C TRP A 222 21.35 14.99 -18.94
N SER A 223 22.49 15.67 -19.16
CA SER A 223 23.44 15.21 -20.19
C SER A 223 24.10 13.87 -19.83
N GLN A 224 24.04 13.48 -18.55
CA GLN A 224 24.53 12.21 -18.02
C GLN A 224 23.40 11.18 -17.82
N MET A 225 22.19 11.41 -18.35
CA MET A 225 21.02 10.54 -18.11
C MET A 225 21.20 9.07 -18.53
N ALA A 226 22.12 8.80 -19.45
CA ALA A 226 22.45 7.45 -19.90
C ALA A 226 23.16 6.65 -18.80
N ASP A 227 23.78 7.32 -17.83
CA ASP A 227 24.52 6.71 -16.73
C ASP A 227 23.66 6.54 -15.47
N PHE A 228 22.38 6.92 -15.51
CA PHE A 228 21.47 6.84 -14.37
C PHE A 228 20.80 5.47 -14.30
N TYR A 229 20.64 4.96 -13.09
CA TYR A 229 19.82 3.79 -12.82
C TYR A 229 18.50 4.22 -12.19
N TYR A 230 17.42 3.88 -12.87
CA TYR A 230 16.05 4.24 -12.52
C TYR A 230 15.32 3.05 -11.94
N GLU A 231 14.36 3.35 -11.09
CA GLU A 231 13.41 2.40 -10.53
C GLU A 231 12.68 1.59 -11.62
N THR A 232 12.59 0.27 -11.43
CA THR A 232 11.72 -0.61 -12.25
C THR A 232 10.30 -0.68 -11.72
N GLU A 233 10.12 -0.36 -10.43
CA GLU A 233 8.86 -0.29 -9.71
C GLU A 233 8.87 0.99 -8.87
N LEU A 234 7.72 1.51 -8.43
CA LEU A 234 7.74 2.57 -7.40
C LEU A 234 7.87 1.93 -6.02
N ILE A 235 8.28 2.70 -5.01
CA ILE A 235 8.36 2.23 -3.63
C ILE A 235 7.33 2.90 -2.74
N GLN A 236 6.99 2.24 -1.64
CA GLN A 236 6.25 2.87 -0.55
C GLN A 236 7.07 2.95 0.70
N TYR A 237 6.91 4.07 1.39
CA TYR A 237 7.41 4.26 2.72
C TYR A 237 6.42 5.11 3.50
N ASN A 238 6.13 4.67 4.73
CA ASN A 238 5.32 5.44 5.65
C ASN A 238 5.91 5.39 7.06
N ALA A 239 6.24 6.57 7.57
CA ALA A 239 6.81 6.81 8.88
C ALA A 239 5.85 6.50 10.04
N ASP A 240 4.54 6.55 9.78
CA ASP A 240 3.50 6.25 10.77
C ASP A 240 3.17 4.74 10.84
N GLY A 241 3.84 3.90 10.04
CA GLY A 241 3.62 2.45 10.01
C GLY A 241 2.45 1.99 9.14
N ASN A 242 1.88 2.89 8.33
CA ASN A 242 0.69 2.63 7.51
C ASN A 242 1.03 2.57 6.01
N LEU A 243 0.97 1.39 5.41
CA LEU A 243 1.15 1.19 3.97
C LEU A 243 -0.19 1.31 3.24
N ILE A 244 -0.16 1.67 1.95
CA ILE A 244 -1.33 1.61 1.07
C ILE A 244 -1.09 0.52 0.03
N LEU A 245 -1.78 -0.61 0.12
CA LEU A 245 -1.70 -1.63 -0.93
C LEU A 245 -2.74 -1.34 -2.01
N TYR A 246 -2.27 -0.98 -3.20
CA TYR A 246 -3.12 -0.73 -4.37
C TYR A 246 -3.79 -2.03 -4.88
N PRO A 247 -4.83 -1.95 -5.74
CA PRO A 247 -5.44 -3.13 -6.32
C PRO A 247 -4.41 -4.04 -6.99
N ASP A 248 -4.49 -5.34 -6.73
CA ASP A 248 -3.58 -6.39 -7.24
C ASP A 248 -2.09 -6.19 -6.90
N MET A 249 -1.75 -5.22 -6.06
CA MET A 249 -0.37 -4.95 -5.64
C MET A 249 0.16 -6.11 -4.78
N GLU A 250 1.41 -6.47 -5.07
CA GLU A 250 2.21 -7.40 -4.27
C GLU A 250 3.48 -6.68 -3.83
N LEU A 251 3.75 -6.69 -2.53
CA LEU A 251 4.94 -6.11 -1.91
C LEU A 251 5.73 -7.23 -1.23
N GLU A 252 6.96 -7.45 -1.70
CA GLU A 252 7.93 -8.34 -1.06
C GLU A 252 8.67 -7.58 0.05
N PHE A 253 8.87 -8.21 1.20
CA PHE A 253 9.60 -7.64 2.32
C PHE A 253 10.28 -8.68 3.20
N ASN A 254 11.35 -8.29 3.88
CA ASN A 254 12.06 -9.05 4.90
C ASN A 254 11.80 -8.45 6.29
N ILE A 255 12.02 -9.26 7.33
CA ILE A 255 11.95 -8.80 8.73
C ILE A 255 13.32 -9.00 9.38
N THR A 256 14.00 -7.89 9.67
CA THR A 256 15.33 -7.91 10.27
C THR A 256 15.27 -7.46 11.72
N ASN A 257 15.80 -8.27 12.62
CA ASN A 257 15.89 -7.98 14.05
C ASN A 257 17.34 -7.81 14.48
N THR A 258 17.65 -6.68 15.13
CA THR A 258 18.98 -6.41 15.68
C THR A 258 18.90 -6.35 17.20
N PHE A 259 19.72 -7.16 17.87
CA PHE A 259 19.78 -7.20 19.33
C PHE A 259 20.84 -6.24 19.87
N ASP A 260 20.52 -5.48 20.91
CA ASP A 260 21.55 -4.75 21.66
C ASP A 260 22.57 -5.74 22.26
N VAL A 261 23.83 -5.31 22.39
CA VAL A 261 24.90 -6.12 23.00
C VAL A 261 24.64 -6.41 24.49
N ALA A 262 23.81 -5.60 25.13
CA ALA A 262 23.39 -5.74 26.52
C ALA A 262 22.22 -6.73 26.73
N SER A 263 21.58 -7.20 25.65
CA SER A 263 20.42 -8.08 25.74
C SER A 263 20.72 -9.38 26.48
N VAL A 264 19.76 -9.79 27.31
CA VAL A 264 19.88 -11.03 28.09
C VAL A 264 19.82 -12.24 27.15
N PRO A 265 20.75 -13.20 27.25
CA PRO A 265 20.65 -14.43 26.48
C PRO A 265 19.36 -15.19 26.79
N GLY A 266 18.64 -15.63 25.75
CA GLY A 266 17.39 -16.36 25.90
C GLY A 266 16.70 -16.64 24.58
N GLU A 267 15.57 -17.32 24.64
CA GLU A 267 14.66 -17.49 23.50
C GLU A 267 13.80 -16.23 23.37
N TYR A 268 13.74 -15.70 22.14
CA TYR A 268 12.89 -14.56 21.80
C TYR A 268 11.91 -14.98 20.71
N THR A 269 10.67 -14.51 20.85
CA THR A 269 9.64 -14.69 19.82
C THR A 269 9.23 -13.32 19.30
N VAL A 270 9.20 -13.22 17.97
CA VAL A 270 8.73 -12.04 17.25
C VAL A 270 7.45 -12.42 16.51
N THR A 271 6.41 -11.61 16.68
CA THR A 271 5.16 -11.76 15.94
C THR A 271 4.86 -10.45 15.24
N THR A 272 4.82 -10.50 13.91
CA THR A 272 4.40 -9.39 13.06
C THR A 272 2.94 -9.57 12.67
N ASN A 273 2.11 -8.59 13.03
CA ASN A 273 0.71 -8.53 12.66
C ASN A 273 0.53 -7.50 11.55
N ILE A 274 -0.16 -7.94 10.50
CA ILE A 274 -0.56 -7.12 9.37
C ILE A 274 -2.05 -6.86 9.54
N ILE A 275 -2.44 -5.60 9.79
CA ILE A 275 -3.80 -5.23 10.14
C ILE A 275 -4.37 -4.36 9.02
N PRO A 276 -5.29 -4.89 8.19
CA PRO A 276 -5.91 -4.11 7.13
C PRO A 276 -6.83 -3.02 7.70
N GLN A 277 -6.82 -1.86 7.05
CA GLN A 277 -7.59 -0.67 7.41
C GLN A 277 -8.22 -0.03 6.16
N THR A 278 -9.21 0.80 6.38
CA THR A 278 -9.75 1.68 5.34
C THR A 278 -8.75 2.79 5.06
N VAL A 279 -8.48 3.05 3.77
CA VAL A 279 -7.71 4.20 3.28
C VAL A 279 -8.48 5.49 3.53
#